data_AF-A0A4S4NEM8-F1
#
_entry.id   AF-A0A4S4NEM8-F1
#
_cell.length_a   1.000
_cell.length_b   1.000
_cell.length_c   1.000
_cell.angle_alpha   90.00
_cell.angle_beta   90.00
_cell.angle_gamma   90.00
#
_symmetry.space_group_name_H-M   'P 1'
#
loop_
_entity.id
_entity.type
_entity.pdbx_description
1 polymer ?
#
loop_
_entity_poly.entity_id
_entity_poly.type
_entity_poly.pdbx_seq_one_letter_code
_entity_poly.pdbx_strand_id
1 'polypeptide(L)'
;MGIAGDPTAGILSHRVITGWQQADGTRMAGLELTLAPGWKTYWRSPGDAGIPPEFTWNGARNLSGVHVHWPTPRVFWQSGMRSVGYAERVVLPLTLSPKSAGKDIRLKGRVDLGVCADICMPATIRIDSTLPSAESERSPEIVAALAALPFSAQEAGVRSAICALSPTADGLEVKATITMPAAGSAEEAVIEAQDPSIWVSEPSTSRSGQVLTVRAEMIQQTGAPLAVDRSGLRITVISAGHAVDIQGCTG
;
A
#
# COMPACT_ATOMS: atom_id res chain seq x y z
N MET A 1 6.47 -33.04 19.80
CA MET A 1 5.46 -32.07 19.33
C MET A 1 6.05 -31.42 18.09
N GLY A 2 5.58 -31.84 16.91
CA GLY A 2 6.25 -31.57 15.64
C GLY A 2 6.34 -30.09 15.33
N ILE A 3 7.52 -29.63 14.94
CA ILE A 3 7.74 -28.32 14.35
C ILE A 3 7.07 -28.40 12.98
N ALA A 4 5.84 -27.92 12.85
CA ALA A 4 5.25 -27.70 11.54
C ALA A 4 6.20 -26.74 10.82
N GLY A 5 6.81 -27.21 9.72
CA GLY A 5 7.63 -26.36 8.87
C GLY A 5 6.81 -25.16 8.41
N ASP A 6 7.47 -24.01 8.25
CA ASP A 6 6.82 -22.82 7.71
C ASP A 6 6.20 -23.17 6.34
N PRO A 7 4.86 -23.14 6.19
CA PRO A 7 4.19 -23.53 4.94
C PRO A 7 4.53 -22.60 3.78
N THR A 8 5.18 -21.47 4.06
CA THR A 8 5.62 -20.48 3.07
C THR A 8 7.11 -20.57 2.74
N ALA A 9 7.83 -21.53 3.34
CA ALA A 9 9.23 -21.78 3.05
C ALA A 9 9.44 -22.07 1.56
N GLY A 10 10.23 -21.23 0.89
CA GLY A 10 10.49 -21.31 -0.55
C GLY A 10 9.47 -20.59 -1.43
N ILE A 11 8.36 -20.10 -0.88
CA ILE A 11 7.38 -19.24 -1.58
C ILE A 11 7.73 -17.77 -1.41
N LEU A 12 8.07 -17.37 -0.19
CA LEU A 12 8.35 -15.99 0.18
C LEU A 12 9.66 -15.94 0.96
N SER A 13 10.52 -15.01 0.58
CA SER A 13 11.72 -14.66 1.34
C SER A 13 11.78 -13.16 1.55
N HIS A 14 12.48 -12.74 2.61
CA HIS A 14 12.61 -11.33 2.95
C HIS A 14 14.04 -10.99 3.38
N ARG A 15 14.43 -9.74 3.17
CA ARG A 15 15.60 -9.14 3.81
C ARG A 15 15.35 -7.68 4.16
N VAL A 16 15.98 -7.22 5.23
CA VAL A 16 16.08 -5.79 5.52
C VAL A 16 17.30 -5.24 4.79
N ILE A 17 17.07 -4.19 4.02
CA ILE A 17 18.11 -3.41 3.36
C ILE A 17 18.39 -2.21 4.26
N THR A 18 19.62 -2.09 4.76
CA THR A 18 20.05 -0.91 5.49
C THR A 18 20.13 0.27 4.53
N GLY A 19 19.59 1.42 4.94
CA GLY A 19 19.72 2.67 4.19
C GLY A 19 20.38 3.76 5.05
N TRP A 20 20.19 5.00 4.63
CA TRP A 20 20.90 6.16 5.16
C TRP A 20 20.12 6.90 6.25
N GLN A 21 20.81 7.75 7.00
CA GLN A 21 20.18 8.77 7.83
C GLN A 21 19.69 9.94 6.97
N GLN A 22 18.44 10.36 7.16
CA GLN A 22 17.88 11.56 6.55
C GLN A 22 18.26 12.83 7.33
N ALA A 23 18.11 13.99 6.70
CA ALA A 23 18.47 15.29 7.30
C ALA A 23 17.67 15.61 8.57
N ASP A 24 16.44 15.12 8.66
CA ASP A 24 15.56 15.28 9.83
C ASP A 24 15.87 14.28 10.97
N GLY A 25 16.89 13.43 10.81
CA GLY A 25 17.30 12.43 11.78
C GLY A 25 16.55 11.10 11.68
N THR A 26 15.56 10.97 10.80
CA THR A 26 14.92 9.67 10.52
C THR A 26 15.89 8.74 9.78
N ARG A 27 15.62 7.43 9.84
CA ARG A 27 16.40 6.40 9.14
C ARG A 27 15.59 5.87 7.96
N MET A 28 16.18 5.88 6.77
CA MET A 28 15.65 5.13 5.64
C MET A 28 16.16 3.69 5.71
N ALA A 29 15.28 2.73 5.47
CA ALA A 29 15.59 1.32 5.27
C ALA A 29 14.66 0.74 4.19
N GLY A 30 14.90 -0.49 3.76
CA GLY A 30 14.00 -1.22 2.87
C GLY A 30 13.61 -2.56 3.45
N LEU A 31 12.37 -2.98 3.26
CA LEU A 31 11.96 -4.38 3.41
C LEU A 31 11.80 -4.95 2.00
N GLU A 32 12.73 -5.80 1.59
CA GLU A 32 12.63 -6.53 0.34
C GLU A 32 11.86 -7.83 0.57
N LEU A 33 10.86 -8.07 -0.29
CA LEU A 33 10.11 -9.31 -0.39
C LEU A 33 10.37 -9.91 -1.77
N THR A 34 10.78 -11.17 -1.80
CA THR A 34 10.99 -11.93 -3.04
C THR A 34 10.08 -13.15 -3.03
N LEU A 35 9.31 -13.30 -4.09
CA LEU A 35 8.27 -14.31 -4.29
C LEU A 35 8.74 -15.36 -5.30
N ALA A 36 8.36 -16.61 -5.09
CA ALA A 36 8.54 -17.65 -6.08
C ALA A 36 7.77 -17.32 -7.39
N PRO A 37 8.24 -17.79 -8.56
CA PRO A 37 7.55 -17.55 -9.83
C PRO A 37 6.07 -17.91 -9.79
N GLY A 38 5.23 -17.02 -10.33
CA GLY A 38 3.76 -17.17 -10.33
C GLY A 38 3.07 -16.70 -9.04
N TRP A 39 3.80 -16.56 -7.93
CA TRP A 39 3.27 -16.06 -6.67
C TRP A 39 3.27 -14.54 -6.61
N LYS A 40 2.30 -14.03 -5.85
CA LYS A 40 2.06 -12.60 -5.63
C LYS A 40 1.85 -12.34 -4.15
N THR A 41 2.07 -11.10 -3.72
CA THR A 41 1.62 -10.59 -2.43
C THR A 41 0.79 -9.34 -2.62
N TYR A 42 0.17 -8.87 -1.55
CA TYR A 42 -0.86 -7.86 -1.56
C TYR A 42 -0.32 -6.47 -1.26
N TRP A 43 -0.97 -5.48 -1.85
CA TRP A 43 -0.82 -4.07 -1.50
C TRP A 43 -1.56 -3.78 -0.19
N ARG A 44 -1.36 -2.59 0.39
CA ARG A 44 -2.09 -2.17 1.60
C ARG A 44 -3.62 -2.22 1.47
N SER A 45 -4.12 -2.03 0.25
CA SER A 45 -5.55 -2.00 -0.09
C SER A 45 -5.81 -2.96 -1.24
N PRO A 46 -5.93 -4.27 -0.94
CA PRO A 46 -5.68 -5.32 -1.92
C PRO A 46 -6.90 -5.70 -2.79
N GLY A 47 -8.05 -5.04 -2.59
CA GLY A 47 -9.34 -5.47 -3.14
C GLY A 47 -10.01 -6.52 -2.26
N ASP A 48 -11.19 -6.97 -2.66
CA ASP A 48 -12.07 -7.78 -1.80
C ASP A 48 -11.53 -9.19 -1.53
N ALA A 49 -10.70 -9.71 -2.45
CA ALA A 49 -10.13 -11.06 -2.36
C ALA A 49 -8.75 -11.12 -1.69
N GLY A 50 -8.21 -10.00 -1.20
CA GLY A 50 -6.84 -9.92 -0.71
C GLY A 50 -6.67 -9.91 0.79
N ILE A 51 -5.50 -10.35 1.27
CA ILE A 51 -5.12 -10.27 2.69
C ILE A 51 -4.05 -9.17 2.82
N PRO A 52 -4.40 -7.99 3.34
CA PRO A 52 -3.47 -6.87 3.42
C PRO A 52 -2.32 -7.18 4.38
N PRO A 53 -1.14 -6.60 4.15
CA PRO A 53 0.00 -6.73 5.05
C PRO A 53 -0.19 -5.92 6.34
N GLU A 54 -0.03 -6.56 7.49
CA GLU A 54 -0.08 -5.97 8.83
C GLU A 54 1.31 -5.99 9.48
N PHE A 55 1.77 -4.82 9.91
CA PHE A 55 3.11 -4.64 10.49
C PHE A 55 3.04 -4.44 12.00
N THR A 56 3.81 -5.23 12.74
CA THR A 56 3.95 -5.10 14.19
C THR A 56 5.42 -5.04 14.59
N TRP A 57 5.82 -4.00 15.33
CA TRP A 57 7.23 -3.74 15.67
C TRP A 57 7.57 -4.08 17.12
N ASN A 58 6.94 -5.13 17.64
CA ASN A 58 7.13 -5.57 19.03
C ASN A 58 8.58 -6.03 19.25
N GLY A 59 9.23 -5.46 20.27
CA GLY A 59 10.62 -5.74 20.60
C GLY A 59 11.65 -4.89 19.83
N ALA A 60 11.20 -3.95 18.99
CA ALA A 60 12.09 -2.94 18.41
C ALA A 60 12.72 -2.07 19.51
N ARG A 61 13.96 -1.62 19.29
CA ARG A 61 14.67 -0.72 20.22
C ARG A 61 15.05 0.57 19.53
N ASN A 62 15.00 1.66 20.29
CA ASN A 62 15.22 3.02 19.80
C ASN A 62 14.27 3.45 18.68
N LEU A 63 13.05 2.90 18.60
CA LEU A 63 12.08 3.17 17.53
C LEU A 63 10.81 3.82 18.11
N SER A 64 10.39 4.96 17.57
CA SER A 64 9.15 5.67 17.93
C SER A 64 8.05 5.54 16.88
N GLY A 65 8.40 5.29 15.62
CA GLY A 65 7.43 5.10 14.54
C GLY A 65 8.05 4.52 13.28
N VAL A 66 7.21 3.92 12.44
CA VAL A 66 7.55 3.40 11.12
C VAL A 66 6.52 3.88 10.13
N HIS A 67 6.97 4.53 9.07
CA HIS A 67 6.16 4.80 7.89
C HIS A 67 6.58 3.86 6.77
N VAL A 68 5.63 3.08 6.25
CA VAL A 68 5.82 2.22 5.08
C VAL A 68 5.47 3.01 3.82
N HIS A 69 6.41 3.14 2.90
CA HIS A 69 6.18 3.70 1.58
C HIS A 69 5.79 2.58 0.64
N TRP A 70 4.76 2.81 -0.17
CA TRP A 70 4.16 1.81 -1.04
C TRP A 70 4.45 2.15 -2.50
N PRO A 71 5.38 1.43 -3.17
CA PRO A 71 5.57 1.54 -4.60
C PRO A 71 4.25 1.33 -5.37
N THR A 72 4.23 1.81 -6.62
CA THR A 72 3.10 1.61 -7.53
C THR A 72 2.74 0.11 -7.61
N PRO A 73 1.53 -0.29 -7.20
CA PRO A 73 1.12 -1.68 -7.27
C PRO A 73 0.66 -2.03 -8.69
N ARG A 74 0.43 -3.33 -8.90
CA ARG A 74 -0.23 -3.85 -10.10
C ARG A 74 -1.62 -4.35 -9.74
N VAL A 75 -2.55 -4.22 -10.70
CA VAL A 75 -3.85 -4.88 -10.64
C VAL A 75 -3.75 -6.23 -11.34
N PHE A 76 -4.22 -7.28 -10.67
CA PHE A 76 -4.27 -8.64 -11.16
C PHE A 76 -5.71 -9.11 -11.26
N TRP A 77 -6.00 -9.86 -12.31
CA TRP A 77 -7.29 -10.53 -12.52
C TRP A 77 -7.04 -12.02 -12.58
N GLN A 78 -7.66 -12.79 -11.69
CA GLN A 78 -7.52 -14.24 -11.62
C GLN A 78 -8.84 -14.89 -11.21
N SER A 79 -9.30 -15.86 -11.98
CA SER A 79 -10.56 -16.58 -11.72
C SER A 79 -11.77 -15.67 -11.52
N GLY A 80 -11.81 -14.54 -12.24
CA GLY A 80 -12.88 -13.54 -12.13
C GLY A 80 -12.77 -12.60 -10.92
N MET A 81 -11.74 -12.75 -10.08
CA MET A 81 -11.49 -11.87 -8.93
C MET A 81 -10.36 -10.88 -9.24
N ARG A 82 -10.51 -9.66 -8.72
CA ARG A 82 -9.51 -8.61 -8.79
C ARG A 82 -8.65 -8.63 -7.53
N SER A 83 -7.36 -8.31 -7.68
CA SER A 83 -6.49 -8.03 -6.54
C SER A 83 -5.45 -6.97 -6.89
N VAL A 84 -4.98 -6.26 -5.88
CA VAL A 84 -3.97 -5.21 -6.02
C VAL A 84 -2.75 -5.58 -5.20
N GLY A 85 -1.58 -5.59 -5.82
CA GLY A 85 -0.38 -6.11 -5.17
C GLY A 85 0.89 -6.09 -6.00
N TYR A 86 1.77 -7.03 -5.69
CA TYR A 86 3.10 -7.16 -6.27
C TYR A 86 3.38 -8.62 -6.64
N ALA A 87 4.18 -8.83 -7.68
CA ALA A 87 4.64 -10.14 -8.12
C ALA A 87 6.17 -10.14 -8.20
N GLU A 88 6.78 -11.32 -8.10
CA GLU A 88 8.24 -11.57 -8.19
C GLU A 88 9.07 -10.91 -7.09
N ARG A 89 9.07 -9.58 -7.01
CA ARG A 89 9.86 -8.81 -6.05
C ARG A 89 9.23 -7.45 -5.77
N VAL A 90 9.27 -7.03 -4.51
CA VAL A 90 8.98 -5.65 -4.11
C VAL A 90 9.93 -5.23 -3.00
N VAL A 91 10.40 -3.98 -3.04
CA VAL A 91 11.09 -3.35 -1.92
C VAL A 91 10.16 -2.29 -1.37
N LEU A 92 9.79 -2.41 -0.10
CA LEU A 92 9.00 -1.40 0.62
C LEU A 92 9.97 -0.48 1.37
N PRO A 93 10.13 0.79 0.95
CA PRO A 93 10.93 1.74 1.73
C PRO A 93 10.28 2.01 3.07
N LEU A 94 11.08 2.08 4.13
CA LEU A 94 10.66 2.32 5.49
C LEU A 94 11.34 3.58 5.99
N THR A 95 10.56 4.57 6.41
CA THR A 95 11.08 5.69 7.21
C THR A 95 10.87 5.37 8.69
N LEU A 96 11.97 5.30 9.43
CA LEU A 96 11.99 4.89 10.82
C LEU A 96 12.39 6.09 11.69
N SER A 97 11.53 6.42 12.64
CA SER A 97 11.77 7.53 13.56
C SER A 97 12.51 7.02 14.81
N PRO A 98 13.73 7.49 15.10
CA PRO A 98 14.43 7.08 16.30
C PRO A 98 13.84 7.73 17.56
N LYS A 99 13.90 7.03 18.71
CA LYS A 99 13.61 7.64 20.03
C LYS A 99 14.75 8.52 20.55
N SER A 100 15.98 8.18 20.18
CA SER A 100 17.20 8.89 20.55
C SER A 100 18.09 8.99 19.31
N ALA A 101 18.38 10.23 18.92
CA ALA A 101 19.26 10.53 17.80
C ALA A 101 20.68 9.97 18.01
N GLY A 102 21.37 9.66 16.91
CA GLY A 102 22.77 9.19 16.92
C GLY A 102 22.98 7.76 17.43
N LYS A 103 21.92 7.03 17.81
CA LYS A 103 21.99 5.62 18.23
C LYS A 103 21.36 4.71 17.19
N ASP A 104 21.87 3.47 17.12
CA ASP A 104 21.33 2.44 16.24
C ASP A 104 19.85 2.17 16.53
N ILE A 105 19.13 1.74 15.50
CA ILE A 105 17.76 1.22 15.62
C ILE A 105 17.83 -0.30 15.49
N ARG A 106 17.32 -1.03 16.49
CA ARG A 106 17.03 -2.45 16.29
C ARG A 106 15.61 -2.57 15.78
N LEU A 107 15.46 -2.79 14.48
CA LEU A 107 14.18 -3.07 13.86
C LEU A 107 13.83 -4.54 14.11
N LYS A 108 12.96 -4.77 15.09
CA LYS A 108 12.43 -6.10 15.40
C LYS A 108 10.92 -6.08 15.29
N GLY A 109 10.36 -7.06 14.60
CA GLY A 109 8.93 -7.09 14.34
C GLY A 109 8.48 -8.31 13.55
N ARG A 110 7.22 -8.27 13.18
CA ARG A 110 6.51 -9.29 12.41
C ARG A 110 5.62 -8.63 11.39
N VAL A 111 5.58 -9.18 10.19
CA VAL A 111 4.65 -8.79 9.13
C VAL A 111 3.78 -10.00 8.83
N ASP A 112 2.47 -9.89 9.02
CA ASP A 112 1.51 -10.86 8.49
C ASP A 112 0.99 -10.35 7.17
N LEU A 113 0.86 -11.21 6.17
CA LEU A 113 0.41 -10.82 4.84
C LEU A 113 -0.18 -12.04 4.12
N GLY A 114 -0.90 -11.82 3.03
CA GLY A 114 -1.23 -12.90 2.10
C GLY A 114 -0.16 -13.10 1.02
N VAL A 115 -0.04 -14.35 0.58
CA VAL A 115 0.59 -14.72 -0.70
C VAL A 115 -0.41 -15.51 -1.54
N CYS A 116 -0.44 -15.27 -2.85
CA CYS A 116 -1.39 -15.94 -3.73
C CYS A 116 -0.76 -16.39 -5.05
N ALA A 117 -1.01 -17.66 -5.41
CA ALA A 117 -0.83 -18.22 -6.74
C ALA A 117 -2.19 -18.72 -7.23
N ASP A 118 -2.41 -20.02 -7.35
CA ASP A 118 -3.76 -20.59 -7.60
C ASP A 118 -4.63 -20.61 -6.34
N ILE A 119 -3.97 -20.64 -5.17
CA ILE A 119 -4.58 -20.52 -3.85
C ILE A 119 -3.93 -19.36 -3.10
N CYS A 120 -4.73 -18.66 -2.30
CA CYS A 120 -4.26 -17.58 -1.45
C CYS A 120 -4.11 -18.09 0.00
N MET A 121 -2.96 -17.84 0.62
CA MET A 121 -2.62 -18.31 1.96
C MET A 121 -2.01 -17.18 2.79
N PRO A 122 -2.26 -17.16 4.12
CA PRO A 122 -1.54 -16.27 5.02
C PRO A 122 -0.08 -16.69 5.14
N ALA A 123 0.80 -15.70 5.29
CA ALA A 123 2.23 -15.82 5.50
C ALA A 123 2.66 -14.89 6.64
N THR A 124 3.71 -15.26 7.37
CA THR A 124 4.27 -14.46 8.45
C THR A 124 5.77 -14.32 8.30
N ILE A 125 6.23 -13.07 8.13
CA ILE A 125 7.65 -12.72 8.13
C ILE A 125 8.07 -12.23 9.51
N ARG A 126 9.26 -12.64 9.97
CA ARG A 126 9.89 -12.12 11.19
C ARG A 126 11.13 -11.32 10.86
N ILE A 127 11.20 -10.10 11.40
CA ILE A 127 12.27 -9.14 11.17
C ILE A 127 13.07 -8.99 12.47
N ASP A 128 14.38 -9.07 12.40
CA ASP A 128 15.30 -8.69 13.48
C ASP A 128 16.60 -8.20 12.82
N SER A 129 16.77 -6.88 12.74
CA SER A 129 17.92 -6.25 12.09
C SER A 129 18.35 -4.99 12.84
N THR A 130 19.65 -4.73 12.84
CA THR A 130 20.21 -3.51 13.42
C THR A 130 20.56 -2.55 12.29
N LEU A 131 20.04 -1.33 12.38
CA LEU A 131 20.28 -0.25 11.45
C LEU A 131 21.27 0.73 12.11
N PRO A 132 22.52 0.81 11.64
CA PRO A 132 23.55 1.64 12.26
C PRO A 132 23.20 3.13 12.19
N SER A 133 23.58 3.90 13.22
CA SER A 133 23.33 5.34 13.24
C SER A 133 24.20 6.12 12.24
N ALA A 134 25.41 5.64 11.95
CA ALA A 134 26.33 6.30 11.04
C ALA A 134 26.16 5.90 9.56
N GLU A 135 25.16 5.06 9.23
CA GLU A 135 24.97 4.62 7.85
C GLU A 135 24.55 5.79 6.96
N SER A 136 25.28 5.96 5.86
CA SER A 136 25.08 7.05 4.91
C SER A 136 24.98 6.55 3.46
N GLU A 137 25.28 5.28 3.22
CA GLU A 137 25.20 4.71 1.88
C GLU A 137 23.74 4.69 1.40
N ARG A 138 23.53 5.22 0.19
CA ARG A 138 22.23 5.15 -0.47
C ARG A 138 22.14 3.85 -1.27
N SER A 139 21.43 2.87 -0.72
CA SER A 139 21.12 1.63 -1.45
C SER A 139 20.35 1.95 -2.75
N PRO A 140 20.85 1.49 -3.91
CA PRO A 140 20.15 1.64 -5.18
C PRO A 140 18.75 1.02 -5.18
N GLU A 141 18.55 -0.09 -4.48
CA GLU A 141 17.25 -0.77 -4.40
C GLU A 141 16.20 0.10 -3.68
N ILE A 142 16.59 0.75 -2.58
CA ILE A 142 15.69 1.67 -1.86
C ILE A 142 15.41 2.90 -2.73
N VAL A 143 16.43 3.47 -3.39
CA VAL A 143 16.26 4.63 -4.27
C VAL A 143 15.32 4.32 -5.43
N ALA A 144 15.47 3.17 -6.08
CA ALA A 144 14.58 2.72 -7.16
C ALA A 144 13.14 2.53 -6.66
N ALA A 145 12.96 1.97 -5.47
CA ALA A 145 11.63 1.78 -4.88
C ALA A 145 10.95 3.12 -4.52
N LEU A 146 11.71 4.11 -4.02
CA LEU A 146 11.21 5.47 -3.80
C LEU A 146 10.84 6.17 -5.11
N ALA A 147 11.60 5.95 -6.18
CA ALA A 147 11.28 6.49 -7.50
C ALA A 147 10.04 5.83 -8.13
N ALA A 148 9.66 4.64 -7.67
CA ALA A 148 8.48 3.91 -8.13
C ALA A 148 7.21 4.22 -7.34
N LEU A 149 7.25 5.16 -6.38
CA LEU A 149 6.06 5.60 -5.65
C LEU A 149 5.03 6.23 -6.62
N PRO A 150 3.72 6.15 -6.29
CA PRO A 150 2.71 6.88 -7.04
C PRO A 150 3.03 8.38 -7.10
N PHE A 151 2.81 9.01 -8.24
CA PHE A 151 2.87 10.46 -8.36
C PHE A 151 1.80 11.11 -7.49
N SER A 152 2.12 12.24 -6.88
CA SER A 152 1.11 13.09 -6.27
C SER A 152 0.13 13.63 -7.31
N ALA A 153 -1.04 14.06 -6.85
CA ALA A 153 -2.02 14.77 -7.67
C ALA A 153 -1.39 15.96 -8.45
N GLN A 154 -0.47 16.69 -7.83
CA GLN A 154 0.21 17.82 -8.47
C GLN A 154 1.15 17.39 -9.59
N GLU A 155 2.01 16.40 -9.34
CA GLU A 155 2.96 15.88 -10.33
C GLU A 155 2.25 15.28 -11.55
N ALA A 156 1.11 14.62 -11.31
CA ALA A 156 0.28 14.03 -12.36
C ALA A 156 -0.62 15.05 -13.09
N GLY A 157 -0.62 16.32 -12.68
CA GLY A 157 -1.45 17.36 -13.31
C GLY A 157 -2.96 17.21 -13.07
N VAL A 158 -3.35 16.64 -11.92
CA VAL A 158 -4.76 16.57 -11.50
C VAL A 158 -5.26 17.99 -11.24
N ARG A 159 -6.28 18.41 -12.00
CA ARG A 159 -6.87 19.75 -11.91
C ARG A 159 -7.99 19.83 -10.88
N SER A 160 -8.74 18.75 -10.70
CA SER A 160 -9.78 18.65 -9.69
C SER A 160 -10.14 17.19 -9.37
N ALA A 161 -10.60 16.95 -8.14
CA ALA A 161 -11.20 15.70 -7.70
C ALA A 161 -12.45 16.02 -6.88
N ILE A 162 -13.62 15.64 -7.38
CA ILE A 162 -14.93 15.91 -6.76
C ILE A 162 -15.59 14.57 -6.42
N CYS A 163 -16.01 14.39 -5.17
CA CYS A 163 -16.72 13.20 -4.73
C CYS A 163 -18.18 13.53 -4.43
N ALA A 164 -19.09 12.97 -5.22
CA ALA A 164 -20.51 12.94 -4.88
C ALA A 164 -20.79 11.69 -4.05
N LEU A 165 -21.52 11.86 -2.94
CA LEU A 165 -21.99 10.76 -2.09
C LEU A 165 -23.49 10.60 -2.27
N SER A 166 -23.97 9.39 -2.49
CA SER A 166 -25.40 9.10 -2.66
C SER A 166 -25.82 7.89 -1.84
N PRO A 167 -26.96 7.92 -1.14
CA PRO A 167 -27.46 6.76 -0.38
C PRO A 167 -27.71 5.55 -1.28
N THR A 168 -27.35 4.37 -0.77
CA THR A 168 -27.68 3.07 -1.36
C THR A 168 -28.48 2.24 -0.33
N ALA A 169 -28.86 1.01 -0.70
CA ALA A 169 -29.61 0.14 0.21
C ALA A 169 -28.81 -0.21 1.47
N ASP A 170 -27.49 -0.38 1.32
CA ASP A 170 -26.60 -0.90 2.36
C ASP A 170 -25.60 0.16 2.88
N GLY A 171 -25.49 1.33 2.24
CA GLY A 171 -24.54 2.36 2.63
C GLY A 171 -24.57 3.60 1.74
N LEU A 172 -23.39 3.97 1.22
CA LEU A 172 -23.22 5.12 0.32
C LEU A 172 -22.45 4.70 -0.94
N GLU A 173 -22.90 5.15 -2.10
CA GLU A 173 -22.07 5.18 -3.30
C GLU A 173 -21.19 6.44 -3.23
N VAL A 174 -19.88 6.27 -3.45
CA VAL A 174 -18.98 7.37 -3.81
C VAL A 174 -18.77 7.38 -5.31
N LYS A 175 -19.09 8.52 -5.94
CA LYS A 175 -18.72 8.83 -7.32
C LYS A 175 -17.65 9.92 -7.33
N ALA A 176 -16.40 9.52 -7.53
CA ALA A 176 -15.29 10.44 -7.74
C ALA A 176 -15.18 10.84 -9.22
N THR A 177 -15.21 12.14 -9.50
CA THR A 177 -14.99 12.73 -10.82
C THR A 177 -13.68 13.50 -10.80
N ILE A 178 -12.68 12.99 -11.52
CA ILE A 178 -11.30 13.46 -11.47
C ILE A 178 -10.94 14.05 -12.84
N THR A 179 -10.57 15.33 -12.87
CA THR A 179 -10.06 15.96 -14.08
C THR A 179 -8.54 15.86 -14.10
N MET A 180 -8.00 14.97 -14.94
CA MET A 180 -6.57 14.69 -15.02
C MET A 180 -6.16 14.20 -16.42
N PRO A 181 -4.90 14.40 -16.82
CA PRO A 181 -4.30 13.68 -17.94
C PRO A 181 -4.52 12.18 -17.81
N ALA A 182 -4.60 11.46 -18.93
CA ALA A 182 -4.64 10.01 -18.89
C ALA A 182 -3.31 9.47 -18.33
N ALA A 183 -3.39 8.63 -17.30
CA ALA A 183 -2.24 7.93 -16.73
C ALA A 183 -1.77 6.77 -17.63
N GLY A 184 -2.67 6.24 -18.46
CA GLY A 184 -2.39 5.19 -19.43
C GLY A 184 -3.59 4.84 -20.28
N SER A 185 -3.46 3.78 -21.09
CA SER A 185 -4.55 3.28 -21.94
C SER A 185 -5.63 2.50 -21.18
N ALA A 186 -5.28 1.96 -20.02
CA ALA A 186 -6.19 1.31 -19.07
C ALA A 186 -5.89 1.86 -17.68
N GLU A 187 -6.95 2.23 -16.97
CA GLU A 187 -6.87 2.86 -15.66
C GLU A 187 -7.79 2.13 -14.70
N GLU A 188 -7.20 1.57 -13.68
CA GLU A 188 -7.87 1.00 -12.52
C GLU A 188 -7.84 2.02 -11.38
N ALA A 189 -8.69 1.84 -10.38
CA ALA A 189 -8.64 2.70 -9.21
C ALA A 189 -8.84 1.92 -7.91
N VAL A 190 -8.33 2.48 -6.82
CA VAL A 190 -8.65 2.09 -5.46
C VAL A 190 -9.09 3.34 -4.71
N ILE A 191 -10.17 3.23 -3.94
CA ILE A 191 -10.62 4.27 -3.02
C ILE A 191 -10.42 3.74 -1.60
N GLU A 192 -9.75 4.51 -0.76
CA GLU A 192 -9.51 4.21 0.65
C GLU A 192 -10.18 5.30 1.49
N ALA A 193 -10.86 4.89 2.56
CA ALA A 193 -11.35 5.81 3.59
C ALA A 193 -10.32 5.95 4.72
N GLN A 194 -10.23 7.14 5.32
CA GLN A 194 -9.39 7.37 6.50
C GLN A 194 -9.84 6.53 7.70
N ASP A 195 -11.15 6.33 7.86
CA ASP A 195 -11.70 5.43 8.88
C ASP A 195 -11.56 3.97 8.39
N PRO A 196 -10.71 3.14 9.05
CA PRO A 196 -10.48 1.77 8.64
C PRO A 196 -11.70 0.84 8.85
N SER A 197 -12.74 1.29 9.56
CA SER A 197 -13.98 0.54 9.72
C SER A 197 -14.93 0.64 8.53
N ILE A 198 -14.67 1.58 7.61
CA ILE A 198 -15.42 1.73 6.37
C ILE A 198 -14.81 0.82 5.31
N TRP A 199 -15.58 -0.19 4.91
CA TRP A 199 -15.24 -1.00 3.75
C TRP A 199 -15.60 -0.25 2.48
N VAL A 200 -14.73 -0.35 1.47
CA VAL A 200 -14.93 0.25 0.15
C VAL A 200 -14.84 -0.88 -0.88
N SER A 201 -15.88 -1.02 -1.70
CA SER A 201 -15.94 -2.07 -2.71
C SER A 201 -14.89 -1.87 -3.80
N GLU A 202 -14.68 -2.90 -4.62
CA GLU A 202 -13.91 -2.77 -5.86
C GLU A 202 -14.50 -1.67 -6.77
N PRO A 203 -13.71 -0.63 -7.12
CA PRO A 203 -14.25 0.47 -7.90
C PRO A 203 -14.37 0.13 -9.38
N SER A 204 -15.40 0.66 -10.03
CA SER A 204 -15.48 0.74 -11.49
C SER A 204 -14.87 2.06 -11.98
N THR A 205 -14.20 2.02 -13.14
CA THR A 205 -13.58 3.19 -13.77
C THR A 205 -14.13 3.41 -15.17
N SER A 206 -14.30 4.69 -15.55
CA SER A 206 -14.70 5.08 -16.90
C SER A 206 -14.10 6.44 -17.23
N ARG A 207 -13.55 6.59 -18.43
CA ARG A 207 -12.94 7.84 -18.89
C ARG A 207 -13.72 8.48 -20.04
N SER A 208 -13.87 9.79 -20.00
CA SER A 208 -14.33 10.62 -21.12
C SER A 208 -13.41 11.84 -21.26
N GLY A 209 -12.58 11.85 -22.30
CA GLY A 209 -11.54 12.87 -22.46
C GLY A 209 -10.60 12.94 -21.24
N GLN A 210 -10.53 14.11 -20.62
CA GLN A 210 -9.70 14.35 -19.44
C GLN A 210 -10.39 14.05 -18.10
N VAL A 211 -11.61 13.48 -18.14
CA VAL A 211 -12.37 13.18 -16.93
C VAL A 211 -12.40 11.69 -16.70
N LEU A 212 -11.80 11.26 -15.60
CA LEU A 212 -11.93 9.90 -15.06
C LEU A 212 -13.05 9.89 -14.01
N THR A 213 -13.99 8.97 -14.16
CA THR A 213 -15.03 8.70 -13.17
C THR A 213 -14.73 7.38 -12.50
N VAL A 214 -14.69 7.38 -11.17
CA VAL A 214 -14.51 6.20 -10.32
C VAL A 214 -15.74 6.05 -9.44
N ARG A 215 -16.32 4.85 -9.34
CA ARG A 215 -17.46 4.56 -8.45
C ARG A 215 -17.20 3.35 -7.59
N ALA A 216 -17.54 3.45 -6.30
CA ALA A 216 -17.49 2.33 -5.35
C ALA A 216 -18.62 2.47 -4.31
N GLU A 217 -19.03 1.35 -3.74
CA GLU A 217 -19.89 1.31 -2.56
C GLU A 217 -19.04 1.44 -1.30
N MET A 218 -19.59 2.07 -0.27
CA MET A 218 -18.99 2.19 1.05
C MET A 218 -19.98 1.74 2.10
N ILE A 219 -19.52 0.87 3.01
CA ILE A 219 -20.35 0.28 4.06
C ILE A 219 -19.60 0.35 5.39
N GLN A 220 -20.30 0.73 6.45
CA GLN A 220 -19.77 0.73 7.81
C GLN A 220 -19.88 -0.67 8.40
N GLN A 221 -18.74 -1.34 8.66
CA GLN A 221 -18.73 -2.72 9.14
C GLN A 221 -19.16 -2.88 10.60
N THR A 222 -19.14 -1.79 11.38
CA THR A 222 -19.44 -1.83 12.82
C THR A 222 -20.92 -1.62 13.15
N GLY A 223 -21.77 -1.36 12.14
CA GLY A 223 -23.19 -1.02 12.33
C GLY A 223 -23.45 0.41 12.84
N ALA A 224 -22.40 1.22 13.00
CA ALA A 224 -22.53 2.65 13.28
C ALA A 224 -23.09 3.41 12.05
N PRO A 225 -23.65 4.62 12.24
CA PRO A 225 -24.04 5.46 11.11
C PRO A 225 -22.85 5.72 10.21
N LEU A 226 -23.02 5.49 8.91
CA LEU A 226 -21.98 5.77 7.92
C LEU A 226 -21.88 7.29 7.72
N ALA A 227 -20.75 7.85 8.12
CA ALA A 227 -20.38 9.24 7.86
C ALA A 227 -19.02 9.25 7.15
N VAL A 228 -18.96 9.88 5.98
CA VAL A 228 -17.74 9.91 5.15
C VAL A 228 -17.24 11.34 5.05
N ASP A 229 -16.03 11.56 5.57
CA ASP A 229 -15.28 12.79 5.34
C ASP A 229 -14.53 12.69 4.00
N ARG A 230 -14.93 13.51 3.03
CA ARG A 230 -14.31 13.55 1.71
C ARG A 230 -12.84 13.99 1.75
N SER A 231 -12.43 14.78 2.75
CA SER A 231 -11.03 15.16 2.92
C SER A 231 -10.16 13.98 3.38
N GLY A 232 -10.77 12.98 4.02
CA GLY A 232 -10.16 11.73 4.41
C GLY A 232 -10.23 10.62 3.36
N LEU A 233 -10.82 10.85 2.18
CA LEU A 233 -10.80 9.88 1.09
C LEU A 233 -9.46 9.94 0.35
N ARG A 234 -8.92 8.79 -0.02
CA ARG A 234 -7.72 8.66 -0.85
C ARG A 234 -8.06 7.86 -2.10
N ILE A 235 -7.76 8.40 -3.27
CA ILE A 235 -8.03 7.76 -4.55
C ILE A 235 -6.68 7.50 -5.23
N THR A 236 -6.35 6.23 -5.44
CA THR A 236 -5.17 5.86 -6.21
C THR A 236 -5.60 5.37 -7.59
N VAL A 237 -5.23 6.12 -8.64
CA VAL A 237 -5.42 5.70 -10.04
C VAL A 237 -4.19 4.90 -10.47
N ILE A 238 -4.39 3.67 -10.94
CA ILE A 238 -3.33 2.73 -11.27
C ILE A 238 -3.35 2.46 -12.78
N SER A 239 -2.20 2.59 -13.43
CA SER A 239 -1.99 2.23 -14.84
C SER A 239 -0.78 1.32 -14.98
N ALA A 240 -0.51 0.82 -16.20
CA ALA A 240 0.62 -0.06 -16.45
C ALA A 240 2.01 0.59 -16.22
N GLY A 241 2.11 1.93 -16.26
CA GLY A 241 3.39 2.63 -16.16
C GLY A 241 3.63 3.36 -14.83
N HIS A 242 2.57 3.81 -14.16
CA HIS A 242 2.64 4.52 -12.89
C HIS A 242 1.26 4.53 -12.21
N ALA A 243 1.24 4.96 -10.95
CA ALA A 243 0.02 5.33 -10.25
C ALA A 243 0.00 6.82 -9.89
N VAL A 244 -1.19 7.35 -9.64
CA VAL A 244 -1.43 8.70 -9.15
C VAL A 244 -2.17 8.61 -7.83
N ASP A 245 -1.62 9.19 -6.78
CA ASP A 245 -2.20 9.27 -5.46
C ASP A 245 -2.86 10.64 -5.23
N ILE A 246 -4.17 10.61 -5.02
CA ILE A 246 -5.01 11.79 -4.82
C ILE A 246 -5.57 11.72 -3.41
N GLN A 247 -5.18 12.68 -2.57
CA GLN A 247 -5.60 12.77 -1.18
C GLN A 247 -6.67 13.85 -1.03
N GLY A 248 -7.83 13.43 -0.55
CA GLY A 248 -9.03 14.24 -0.43
C GLY A 248 -9.74 14.47 -1.77
N CYS A 249 -11.02 14.81 -1.66
CA CYS A 249 -11.84 15.35 -2.74
C CYS A 249 -12.86 16.35 -2.19
N THR A 250 -13.39 17.20 -3.05
CA THR A 250 -14.38 18.22 -2.68
C THR A 250 -15.80 17.80 -3.08
N GLY A 251 -16.81 18.56 -2.62
CA GLY A 251 -18.23 18.40 -2.98
C GLY A 251 -19.09 17.84 -1.86
#